data_AF-A0A368BEZ8-F1
#
_entry.id   AF-A0A368BEZ8-F1
#
_cell.length_a   1.000
_cell.length_b   1.000
_cell.length_c   1.000
_cell.angle_alpha   90.00
_cell.angle_beta   90.00
_cell.angle_gamma   90.00
#
_symmetry.space_group_name_H-M   'P 1'
#
loop_
_entity.id
_entity.type
_entity.pdbx_description
1 polymer ?
#
loop_
_entity_poly.entity_id
_entity_poly.type
_entity_poly.pdbx_seq_one_letter_code
_entity_poly.pdbx_strand_id
1 'polypeptide(L)'
;MNRFVFILAVAFTLLPAIVEAADIRLKVKNSTLGSERKGDTRKSQRQLEIEIDNRDREDYEGVTLEWVVIARDIRNRKLSIASRGSKQIDIPADDEIEVTSSPYSFSKKEGEVREIRENRFRPDRPQFDVEPDSGTRYAGYIITLTKDEEVIAEAATTGMKKRMAPLLSKGKKK
;
A
#
# COMPACT_ATOMS: atom_id res chain seq x y z
N MET A 1 72.04 15.63 -7.12
CA MET A 1 71.71 15.31 -5.72
C MET A 1 70.26 15.72 -5.46
N ASN A 2 69.44 14.69 -5.26
CA ASN A 2 68.06 14.62 -4.77
C ASN A 2 67.39 15.89 -4.25
N ARG A 3 66.24 16.27 -4.87
CA ARG A 3 64.99 16.66 -4.19
C ARG A 3 63.79 16.42 -5.11
N PHE A 4 63.47 15.15 -5.33
CA PHE A 4 62.12 14.73 -5.72
C PHE A 4 61.55 13.93 -4.55
N VAL A 5 60.23 13.84 -4.47
CA VAL A 5 59.43 13.16 -3.44
C VAL A 5 59.12 14.06 -2.25
N PHE A 6 57.95 14.68 -2.25
CA PHE A 6 56.92 14.52 -1.22
C PHE A 6 55.68 15.31 -1.69
N ILE A 7 54.48 14.83 -1.33
CA ILE A 7 53.15 15.29 -1.78
C ILE A 7 52.62 14.48 -2.99
N LEU A 8 52.32 13.21 -2.76
CA LEU A 8 51.28 12.49 -3.49
C LEU A 8 50.74 11.34 -2.61
N ALA A 9 50.07 11.68 -1.50
CA ALA A 9 49.54 10.66 -0.57
C ALA A 9 48.23 11.06 0.13
N VAL A 10 47.40 11.94 -0.46
CA VAL A 10 46.09 12.31 0.14
C VAL A 10 44.99 12.45 -0.94
N ALA A 11 44.92 11.52 -1.90
CA ALA A 11 43.91 11.57 -2.96
C ALA A 11 43.19 10.23 -3.21
N PHE A 12 43.16 9.33 -2.22
CA PHE A 12 42.57 7.98 -2.38
C PHE A 12 41.42 7.65 -1.43
N THR A 13 40.82 8.62 -0.74
CA THR A 13 39.71 8.38 0.23
C THR A 13 38.38 9.00 -0.18
N LEU A 14 38.12 9.12 -1.48
CA LEU A 14 36.81 9.52 -2.01
C LEU A 14 36.48 8.70 -3.26
N LEU A 15 36.71 7.38 -3.20
CA LEU A 15 35.97 6.50 -4.08
C LEU A 15 34.51 6.60 -3.64
N PRO A 16 33.57 7.02 -4.51
CA PRO A 16 32.16 6.88 -4.20
C PRO A 16 31.94 5.39 -3.92
N ALA A 17 31.45 5.07 -2.73
CA ALA A 17 30.90 3.75 -2.48
C ALA A 17 29.93 3.49 -3.63
N ILE A 18 30.22 2.46 -4.41
CA ILE A 18 29.26 1.97 -5.39
C ILE A 18 28.14 1.43 -4.51
N VAL A 19 27.11 2.25 -4.28
CA VAL A 19 25.90 1.82 -3.59
C VAL A 19 25.28 0.81 -4.52
N GLU A 20 25.59 -0.46 -4.26
CA GLU A 20 24.92 -1.59 -4.87
C GLU A 20 23.45 -1.45 -4.47
N ALA A 21 22.55 -1.45 -5.46
CA ALA A 21 21.14 -1.35 -5.17
C ALA A 21 20.73 -2.58 -4.34
N ALA A 22 20.12 -2.36 -3.17
CA ALA A 22 19.70 -3.44 -2.29
C ALA A 22 18.85 -4.48 -3.04
N ASP A 23 19.22 -5.77 -2.98
CA ASP A 23 18.43 -6.88 -3.52
C ASP A 23 17.43 -7.38 -2.48
N ILE A 24 16.47 -6.50 -2.16
CA ILE A 24 15.35 -6.83 -1.27
C ILE A 24 14.10 -7.09 -2.09
N ARG A 25 13.47 -8.24 -1.86
CA ARG A 25 12.20 -8.62 -2.49
C ARG A 25 11.04 -8.53 -1.51
N LEU A 26 9.94 -8.00 -2.03
CA LEU A 26 8.70 -7.85 -1.29
C LEU A 26 7.61 -8.71 -1.93
N LYS A 27 7.02 -9.61 -1.15
CA LYS A 27 5.76 -10.27 -1.52
C LYS A 27 4.68 -9.80 -0.54
N VAL A 28 3.52 -9.46 -1.07
CA VAL A 28 2.44 -8.89 -0.27
C VAL A 28 1.15 -9.65 -0.54
N LYS A 29 0.54 -10.14 0.53
CA LYS A 29 -0.75 -10.83 0.51
C LYS A 29 -1.77 -10.01 1.30
N ASN A 30 -3.02 -10.05 0.85
CA ASN A 30 -4.14 -9.42 1.55
C ASN A 30 -5.00 -10.50 2.20
N SER A 31 -4.73 -10.77 3.47
CA SER A 31 -5.31 -11.88 4.21
C SER A 31 -6.60 -11.46 4.91
N THR A 32 -7.54 -12.40 5.00
CA THR A 32 -8.86 -12.16 5.59
C THR A 32 -8.84 -12.58 7.06
N LEU A 33 -9.13 -11.64 7.95
CA LEU A 33 -9.23 -11.90 9.39
C LEU A 33 -10.64 -12.34 9.80
N GLY A 34 -11.65 -11.95 9.01
CA GLY A 34 -13.03 -12.35 9.25
C GLY A 34 -14.02 -11.57 8.40
N SER A 35 -15.27 -12.01 8.43
CA SER A 35 -16.37 -11.25 7.85
C SER A 35 -17.64 -11.39 8.66
N GLU A 36 -18.41 -10.31 8.72
CA GLU A 36 -19.68 -10.23 9.41
C GLU A 36 -20.75 -9.76 8.42
N ARG A 37 -21.98 -10.28 8.53
CA ARG A 37 -23.14 -9.82 7.78
C ARG A 37 -24.22 -9.37 8.76
N LYS A 38 -24.73 -8.15 8.56
CA LYS A 38 -25.86 -7.58 9.31
C LYS A 38 -26.85 -7.00 8.31
N GLY A 39 -28.00 -7.66 8.16
CA GLY A 39 -28.96 -7.36 7.09
C GLY A 39 -28.30 -7.46 5.71
N ASP A 40 -28.45 -6.40 4.92
CA ASP A 40 -27.89 -6.30 3.56
C ASP A 40 -26.44 -5.80 3.53
N THR A 41 -25.86 -5.52 4.70
CA THR A 41 -24.49 -5.04 4.82
C THR A 41 -23.55 -6.18 5.21
N ARG A 42 -22.51 -6.39 4.40
CA ARG A 42 -21.37 -7.26 4.68
C ARG A 42 -20.14 -6.43 5.01
N LYS A 43 -19.49 -6.72 6.13
CA LYS A 43 -18.19 -6.17 6.51
C LYS A 43 -17.12 -7.26 6.41
N SER A 44 -15.98 -6.94 5.83
CA SER A 44 -14.82 -7.85 5.75
C SER A 44 -13.62 -7.17 6.40
N GLN A 45 -13.04 -7.82 7.41
CA GLN A 45 -11.82 -7.40 8.07
C GLN A 45 -10.63 -8.13 7.46
N ARG A 46 -9.55 -7.39 7.21
CA ARG A 46 -8.38 -7.84 6.47
C ARG A 46 -7.10 -7.25 7.03
N GLN A 47 -5.97 -7.78 6.60
CA GLN A 47 -4.64 -7.36 6.98
C GLN A 47 -3.67 -7.62 5.82
N LEU A 48 -2.65 -6.79 5.62
CA LEU A 48 -1.55 -7.14 4.73
C LEU A 48 -0.57 -8.02 5.49
N GLU A 49 -0.18 -9.12 4.87
CA GLU A 49 0.99 -9.93 5.21
C GLU A 49 2.09 -9.56 4.21
N ILE A 50 3.23 -9.08 4.72
CA ILE A 50 4.33 -8.55 3.94
C ILE A 50 5.55 -9.42 4.23
N GLU A 51 5.90 -10.26 3.28
CA GLU A 51 7.12 -11.06 3.28
C GLU A 51 8.25 -10.21 2.68
N ILE A 52 9.35 -10.10 3.41
CA ILE A 52 10.54 -9.33 3.06
C ILE A 52 11.70 -10.31 2.99
N ASP A 53 12.20 -10.54 1.78
CA ASP A 53 13.27 -11.47 1.46
C ASP A 53 14.52 -10.65 1.12
N ASN A 54 15.49 -10.61 2.05
CA ASN A 54 16.76 -9.93 1.86
C ASN A 54 17.78 -10.90 1.27
N ARG A 55 18.24 -10.60 0.07
CA ARG A 55 19.19 -11.45 -0.67
C ARG A 55 20.61 -10.90 -0.64
N ASP A 56 20.78 -9.77 0.03
CA ASP A 56 22.09 -9.22 0.30
C ASP A 56 22.71 -9.91 1.50
N ARG A 57 24.04 -9.84 1.56
CA ARG A 57 24.84 -10.38 2.66
C ARG A 57 24.95 -9.42 3.85
N GLU A 58 24.25 -8.29 3.79
CA GLU A 58 24.27 -7.24 4.79
C GLU A 58 22.92 -7.13 5.50
N ASP A 59 22.98 -6.87 6.80
CA ASP A 59 21.82 -6.56 7.61
C ASP A 59 21.36 -5.12 7.35
N TYR A 60 20.05 -4.89 7.30
CA TYR A 60 19.48 -3.55 7.28
C TYR A 60 18.76 -3.26 8.60
N GLU A 61 19.46 -2.58 9.51
CA GLU A 61 18.91 -2.16 10.80
C GLU A 61 18.10 -0.86 10.70
N GLY A 62 17.02 -0.77 11.45
CA GLY A 62 16.23 0.45 11.61
C GLY A 62 15.50 0.90 10.36
N VAL A 63 15.18 -0.02 9.44
CA VAL A 63 14.43 0.26 8.21
C VAL A 63 13.00 0.69 8.55
N THR A 64 12.53 1.75 7.90
CA THR A 64 11.15 2.19 8.00
C THR A 64 10.31 1.51 6.93
N LEU A 65 9.44 0.60 7.34
CA LEU A 65 8.37 0.05 6.54
C LEU A 65 7.15 0.97 6.59
N GLU A 66 6.72 1.49 5.44
CA GLU A 66 5.47 2.23 5.30
C GLU A 66 4.48 1.43 4.44
N TRP A 67 3.21 1.42 4.85
CA TRP A 67 2.14 0.84 4.06
C TRP A 67 0.97 1.80 3.85
N VAL A 68 0.37 1.71 2.66
CA VAL A 68 -0.89 2.37 2.32
C VAL A 68 -1.81 1.35 1.67
N VAL A 69 -2.97 1.14 2.28
CA VAL A 69 -4.05 0.30 1.77
C VAL A 69 -5.08 1.18 1.09
N ILE A 70 -5.49 0.79 -0.10
CA ILE A 70 -6.35 1.61 -0.97
C ILE A 70 -7.73 0.96 -1.06
N ALA A 71 -8.75 1.75 -0.77
CA ALA A 71 -10.15 1.42 -1.01
C ALA A 71 -10.61 1.98 -2.36
N ARG A 72 -11.59 1.31 -2.96
CA ARG A 72 -12.38 1.82 -4.07
C ARG A 72 -13.85 1.84 -3.67
N ASP A 73 -14.48 3.01 -3.81
CA ASP A 73 -15.91 3.18 -3.66
C ASP A 73 -16.66 2.37 -4.73
N ILE A 74 -17.72 1.66 -4.33
CA ILE A 74 -18.48 0.78 -5.22
C ILE A 74 -19.34 1.59 -6.20
N ARG A 75 -19.93 2.71 -5.75
CA ARG A 75 -20.86 3.53 -6.55
C ARG A 75 -20.13 4.39 -7.57
N ASN A 76 -19.18 5.20 -7.11
CA ASN A 76 -18.54 6.24 -7.93
C ASN A 76 -17.12 5.87 -8.38
N ARG A 77 -16.62 4.68 -7.99
CA ARG A 77 -15.29 4.16 -8.36
C ARG A 77 -14.11 5.01 -7.87
N LYS A 78 -14.32 6.00 -6.99
CA LYS A 78 -13.29 6.86 -6.42
C LYS A 78 -12.35 6.04 -5.53
N LEU A 79 -11.07 6.38 -5.57
CA LEU A 79 -10.07 5.80 -4.69
C LEU A 79 -9.93 6.61 -3.39
N SER A 80 -9.71 5.92 -2.29
CA SER A 80 -9.42 6.51 -0.98
C SER A 80 -8.43 5.65 -0.20
N ILE A 81 -7.87 6.19 0.87
CA ILE A 81 -6.98 5.44 1.77
C ILE A 81 -7.85 4.72 2.80
N ALA A 82 -7.75 3.39 2.85
CA ALA A 82 -8.45 2.56 3.83
C ALA A 82 -7.65 2.43 5.14
N SER A 83 -6.32 2.34 5.01
CA SER A 83 -5.39 2.26 6.13
C SER A 83 -4.03 2.80 5.68
N ARG A 84 -3.30 3.40 6.62
CA ARG A 84 -1.93 3.84 6.46
C ARG A 84 -1.21 3.62 7.79
N GLY A 85 0.03 3.19 7.74
CA GLY A 85 0.88 3.10 8.91
C GLY A 85 2.34 2.98 8.54
N SER A 86 3.17 3.01 9.55
CA SER A 86 4.59 2.75 9.45
C SER A 86 5.06 1.92 10.63
N LYS A 87 6.17 1.20 10.45
CA LYS A 87 6.83 0.42 11.49
C LYS A 87 8.33 0.41 11.22
N GLN A 88 9.12 0.53 12.27
CA GLN A 88 10.56 0.30 12.19
C GLN A 88 10.85 -1.19 12.36
N ILE A 89 11.69 -1.73 11.49
CA ILE A 89 12.05 -3.16 11.44
C ILE A 89 13.54 -3.30 11.16
N ASP A 90 14.12 -4.41 11.60
CA ASP A 90 15.45 -4.85 11.22
C ASP A 90 15.30 -6.00 10.24
N ILE A 91 16.04 -5.95 9.13
CA ILE A 91 15.99 -6.97 8.08
C ILE A 91 17.33 -7.72 8.10
N PRO A 92 17.36 -8.97 8.59
CA PRO A 92 18.58 -9.78 8.61
C PRO A 92 19.09 -10.09 7.20
N ALA A 93 20.40 -10.27 7.07
CA ALA A 93 21.10 -10.72 5.87
C ALA A 93 20.67 -12.15 5.49
N ASP A 94 20.56 -12.42 4.19
CA ASP A 94 20.28 -13.75 3.63
C ASP A 94 19.06 -14.46 4.27
N ASP A 95 18.03 -13.72 4.70
CA ASP A 95 16.89 -14.25 5.45
C ASP A 95 15.56 -13.58 5.07
N GLU A 96 14.46 -14.25 5.42
CA GLU A 96 13.08 -13.83 5.15
C GLU A 96 12.35 -13.50 6.45
N ILE A 97 11.78 -12.30 6.53
CA ILE A 97 10.94 -11.88 7.66
C ILE A 97 9.52 -11.59 7.20
N GLU A 98 8.56 -11.78 8.12
CA GLU A 98 7.16 -11.45 7.89
C GLU A 98 6.71 -10.30 8.79
N VAL A 99 6.08 -9.30 8.18
CA VAL A 99 5.51 -8.15 8.89
C VAL A 99 4.06 -7.97 8.48
N THR A 100 3.18 -7.77 9.46
CA THR A 100 1.77 -7.50 9.20
C THR A 100 1.43 -6.02 9.33
N SER A 101 0.58 -5.49 8.46
CA SER A 101 0.03 -4.13 8.62
C SER A 101 -0.96 -4.06 9.78
N SER A 102 -1.40 -2.85 10.17
CA SER A 102 -2.61 -2.72 10.99
C SER A 102 -3.84 -3.31 10.27
N PRO A 103 -4.80 -3.94 10.99
CA PRO A 103 -6.05 -4.42 10.39
C PRO A 103 -6.87 -3.29 9.77
N TYR A 104 -7.62 -3.60 8.72
CA TYR A 104 -8.53 -2.69 8.03
C TYR A 104 -9.80 -3.39 7.61
N SER A 105 -10.84 -2.62 7.28
CA SER A 105 -12.13 -3.19 6.89
C SER A 105 -12.76 -2.54 5.67
N PHE A 106 -13.51 -3.35 4.94
CA PHE A 106 -14.32 -2.94 3.80
C PHE A 106 -15.77 -3.29 4.07
N SER A 107 -16.70 -2.50 3.53
CA SER A 107 -18.14 -2.74 3.65
C SER A 107 -18.80 -2.80 2.28
N LYS A 108 -19.75 -3.70 2.11
CA LYS A 108 -20.64 -3.76 0.96
C LYS A 108 -22.08 -3.80 1.45
N LYS A 109 -22.91 -2.85 1.03
CA LYS A 109 -24.37 -2.92 1.15
C LYS A 109 -24.94 -3.37 -0.20
N GLU A 110 -25.71 -4.44 -0.20
CA GLU A 110 -26.46 -4.89 -1.38
C GLU A 110 -27.55 -3.86 -1.71
N GLY A 111 -27.69 -3.57 -3.00
CA GLY A 111 -28.75 -2.73 -3.52
C GLY A 111 -30.11 -3.42 -3.51
N GLU A 112 -31.18 -2.62 -3.58
CA GLU A 112 -32.56 -3.11 -3.61
C GLU A 112 -33.27 -2.57 -4.85
N VAL A 113 -34.16 -3.39 -5.42
CA VAL A 113 -35.09 -2.98 -6.49
C VAL A 113 -36.50 -3.12 -5.95
N ARG A 114 -37.28 -2.04 -5.99
CA ARG A 114 -38.65 -1.99 -5.52
C ARG A 114 -39.58 -1.59 -6.65
N GLU A 115 -40.66 -2.33 -6.85
CA GLU A 115 -41.70 -1.95 -7.81
C GLU A 115 -42.58 -0.84 -7.21
N ILE A 116 -42.68 0.28 -7.93
CA ILE A 116 -43.58 1.39 -7.62
C ILE A 116 -44.96 1.03 -8.16
N ARG A 117 -45.83 0.55 -7.26
CA ARG A 117 -47.17 0.06 -7.60
C ARG A 117 -48.13 1.14 -8.13
N GLU A 118 -47.87 2.42 -7.86
CA GLU A 118 -48.74 3.53 -8.29
C GLU A 118 -47.95 4.54 -9.12
N ASN A 119 -47.77 4.23 -10.40
CA ASN A 119 -47.27 5.20 -11.36
C ASN A 119 -48.39 6.19 -11.70
N ARG A 120 -48.47 7.32 -10.98
CA ARG A 120 -49.52 8.35 -11.19
C ARG A 120 -49.50 8.95 -12.61
N PHE A 121 -48.42 8.81 -13.36
CA PHE A 121 -48.26 9.38 -14.70
C PHE A 121 -48.45 8.37 -15.84
N ARG A 122 -48.21 7.07 -15.60
CA ARG A 122 -48.39 5.98 -16.57
C ARG A 122 -48.73 4.64 -15.88
N PRO A 123 -49.99 4.43 -15.50
CA PRO A 123 -50.42 3.20 -14.80
C PRO A 123 -50.31 1.93 -15.66
N ASP A 124 -50.10 2.06 -16.98
CA ASP A 124 -49.91 0.96 -17.93
C ASP A 124 -48.49 0.33 -17.87
N ARG A 125 -47.54 0.95 -17.16
CA ARG A 125 -46.15 0.49 -17.10
C ARG A 125 -45.67 0.33 -15.67
N PRO A 126 -45.08 -0.83 -15.31
CA PRO A 126 -44.41 -0.98 -14.03
C PRO A 126 -43.23 -0.01 -13.98
N GLN A 127 -43.13 0.73 -12.88
CA GLN A 127 -42.01 1.61 -12.60
C GLN A 127 -41.20 1.00 -11.45
N PHE A 128 -39.87 1.08 -11.52
CA PHE A 128 -38.99 0.53 -10.49
C PHE A 128 -38.17 1.64 -9.85
N ASP A 129 -38.04 1.60 -8.54
CA ASP A 129 -37.04 2.33 -7.78
C ASP A 129 -35.85 1.41 -7.54
N VAL A 130 -34.64 1.89 -7.81
CA VAL A 130 -33.40 1.10 -7.76
C VAL A 130 -32.41 1.79 -6.83
N GLU A 131 -32.14 1.21 -5.67
CA GLU A 131 -31.02 1.57 -4.83
C GLU A 131 -29.80 0.72 -5.24
N PRO A 132 -28.73 1.29 -5.80
CA PRO A 132 -27.56 0.52 -6.21
C PRO A 132 -26.68 0.13 -5.01
N ASP A 133 -25.89 -0.95 -5.19
CA ASP A 133 -24.84 -1.40 -4.27
C ASP A 133 -23.99 -0.22 -3.76
N SER A 134 -23.57 -0.29 -2.49
CA SER A 134 -22.77 0.78 -1.87
C SER A 134 -21.70 0.26 -0.93
N GLY A 135 -20.81 1.17 -0.50
CA GLY A 135 -19.68 0.87 0.36
C GLY A 135 -18.35 0.88 -0.37
N THR A 136 -17.36 0.19 0.18
CA THR A 136 -15.97 0.17 -0.28
C THR A 136 -15.48 -1.25 -0.48
N ARG A 137 -14.53 -1.41 -1.41
CA ARG A 137 -13.82 -2.68 -1.61
C ARG A 137 -12.32 -2.43 -1.70
N TYR A 138 -11.55 -3.50 -1.49
CA TYR A 138 -10.11 -3.48 -1.70
C TYR A 138 -9.76 -3.10 -3.14
N ALA A 139 -8.82 -2.18 -3.31
CA ALA A 139 -8.34 -1.73 -4.62
C ALA A 139 -6.86 -2.05 -4.86
N GLY A 140 -6.07 -2.19 -3.79
CA GLY A 140 -4.65 -2.44 -3.85
C GLY A 140 -3.90 -1.85 -2.67
N TYR A 141 -2.57 -1.85 -2.78
CA TYR A 141 -1.66 -1.38 -1.75
C TYR A 141 -0.44 -0.66 -2.36
N ILE A 142 0.29 0.04 -1.50
CA ILE A 142 1.63 0.58 -1.73
C ILE A 142 2.43 0.29 -0.45
N ILE A 143 3.57 -0.38 -0.59
CA ILE A 143 4.57 -0.63 0.44
C ILE A 143 5.87 0.06 0.01
N THR A 144 6.52 0.72 0.97
CA THR A 144 7.84 1.33 0.79
C THR A 144 8.72 0.94 1.97
N LEU A 145 9.93 0.47 1.71
CA LEU A 145 11.01 0.33 2.68
C LEU A 145 11.98 1.49 2.48
N THR A 146 12.21 2.26 3.54
CA THR A 146 13.12 3.40 3.52
C THR A 146 14.19 3.24 4.60
N LYS A 147 15.45 3.44 4.24
CA LYS A 147 16.60 3.47 5.14
C LYS A 147 17.38 4.74 4.87
N ASP A 148 17.67 5.52 5.91
CA ASP A 148 18.45 6.76 5.81
C ASP A 148 17.96 7.72 4.71
N GLU A 149 16.62 7.86 4.63
CA GLU A 149 15.89 8.65 3.62
C GLU A 149 15.89 8.09 2.18
N GLU A 150 16.56 6.97 1.94
CA GLU A 150 16.59 6.28 0.64
C GLU A 150 15.60 5.11 0.59
N VAL A 151 14.87 5.00 -0.54
CA VAL A 151 13.96 3.87 -0.77
C VAL A 151 14.78 2.67 -1.23
N ILE A 152 14.89 1.66 -0.36
CA ILE A 152 15.66 0.44 -0.65
C ILE A 152 14.81 -0.63 -1.34
N ALA A 153 13.50 -0.64 -1.10
CA ALA A 153 12.57 -1.51 -1.82
C ALA A 153 11.15 -0.96 -1.80
N GLU A 154 10.37 -1.34 -2.81
CA GLU A 154 8.97 -0.96 -2.90
C GLU A 154 8.13 -2.03 -3.60
N ALA A 155 6.88 -2.15 -3.17
CA ALA A 155 5.90 -2.99 -3.82
C ALA A 155 4.56 -2.28 -3.88
N ALA A 156 3.94 -2.24 -5.06
CA ALA A 156 2.63 -1.65 -5.21
C ALA A 156 1.78 -2.45 -6.19
N THR A 157 0.47 -2.46 -5.93
CA THR A 157 -0.47 -2.91 -6.96
C THR A 157 -0.33 -2.04 -8.21
N THR A 158 -0.33 -2.65 -9.38
CA THR A 158 -0.05 -1.99 -10.67
C THR A 158 -0.84 -0.69 -10.84
N GLY A 159 -0.12 0.39 -11.16
CA GLY A 159 -0.69 1.72 -11.39
C GLY A 159 -1.17 2.47 -10.15
N MET A 160 -1.13 1.87 -8.94
CA MET A 160 -1.63 2.54 -7.73
C MET A 160 -0.78 3.72 -7.29
N LYS A 161 0.56 3.65 -7.41
CA LYS A 161 1.44 4.79 -7.09
C LYS A 161 1.04 6.05 -7.86
N LYS A 162 0.89 5.94 -9.19
CA LYS A 162 0.48 7.07 -10.05
C LYS A 162 -0.93 7.58 -9.72
N ARG A 163 -1.89 6.67 -9.50
CA ARG A 163 -3.29 7.04 -9.25
C ARG A 163 -3.50 7.66 -7.85
N MET A 164 -2.69 7.25 -6.87
CA MET A 164 -2.75 7.75 -5.51
C MET A 164 -1.86 8.96 -5.24
N ALA A 165 -0.91 9.29 -6.13
CA ALA A 165 0.00 10.42 -5.96
C ALA A 165 -0.68 11.73 -5.47
N PRO A 166 -1.86 12.16 -6.00
CA PRO A 166 -2.54 13.37 -5.52
C PRO A 166 -3.07 13.28 -4.08
N LEU A 167 -3.33 12.07 -3.59
CA LEU A 167 -3.80 11.81 -2.23
C LEU A 167 -2.63 11.60 -1.26
N LEU A 168 -1.50 11.09 -1.74
CA LEU A 168 -0.29 10.91 -0.95
C LEU A 168 0.41 12.26 -0.70
N SER A 169 0.44 13.16 -1.69
CA SER A 169 1.10 14.47 -1.59
C SER A 169 0.38 15.47 -0.69
N LYS A 170 -0.95 15.39 -0.58
CA LYS A 170 -1.76 16.30 0.26
C LYS A 170 -1.51 16.16 1.76
N GLY A 171 -0.85 15.08 2.20
CA GLY A 171 -0.43 14.88 3.59
C GLY A 171 0.94 15.47 3.95
N LYS A 172 1.72 15.93 2.96
CA LYS A 172 3.03 16.59 3.16
C LYS A 172 2.91 18.12 3.13
N LYS A 173 1.89 18.70 3.77
CA LYS A 173 1.92 20.13 4.07
C LYS A 173 2.72 20.33 5.36
N LYS A 174 3.84 21.04 5.19
CA LYS A 174 4.71 21.58 6.25
C LYS A 174 3.92 22.24 7.37
#